data_AF-A0A929SCT9-F1
#
_entry.id   AF-A0A929SCT9-F1
#
_cell.length_a   1.000
_cell.length_b   1.000
_cell.length_c   1.000
_cell.angle_alpha   90.00
_cell.angle_beta   90.00
_cell.angle_gamma   90.00
#
_symmetry.space_group_name_H-M   'P 1'
#
loop_
_entity.id
_entity.type
_entity.pdbx_description
1 polymer ?
#
loop_
_entity_poly.entity_id
_entity_poly.type
_entity_poly.pdbx_seq_one_letter_code
_entity_poly.pdbx_strand_id
1 'polypeptide(L)'
;MKSREEARRKTHMIFISQSEKVNSCPIVFESINGHSAGCEVWDTIILDEYKTEDEWVSKIPEIIGEDGVLKEIHCFVDMPNYDFLLDAVFYGLSGLYLYDATKLTGLPFLHKMKKLNSLLIDSAQDLGKSKGMNDLIQFLKMQEKRYKELLKLPLEEQIKMLFDFPCLEALCIRGSGLKDLSMFSELTRSMHEINFSYNEIEDISPLAGLVSSYLFMSHNKISKGVADVVKKMSYPVDIYLRHNKIDDDEFQNLLNSKKEFIHIFLHHNLITDYKGLADKRPSKTDVTDEEMGIRRW
;
A
#
# COMPACT_ATOMS: atom_id res chain seq x y z
N MET A 1 -11.35 10.63 -29.21
CA MET A 1 -12.55 9.79 -29.36
C MET A 1 -12.24 8.28 -29.24
N LYS A 2 -11.33 7.89 -28.32
CA LYS A 2 -11.08 6.49 -27.91
C LYS A 2 -11.56 6.21 -26.46
N SER A 3 -12.12 7.20 -25.78
CA SER A 3 -12.51 7.16 -24.36
C SER A 3 -13.94 6.64 -24.10
N ARG A 4 -14.64 6.15 -25.14
CA ARG A 4 -16.00 5.58 -25.01
C ARG A 4 -16.10 4.10 -25.37
N GLU A 5 -15.03 3.46 -25.85
CA GLU A 5 -15.03 2.02 -26.15
C GLU A 5 -14.52 1.15 -24.99
N GLU A 6 -13.76 1.70 -24.05
CA GLU A 6 -13.52 1.03 -22.76
C GLU A 6 -14.78 0.99 -21.87
N ALA A 7 -15.83 1.74 -22.23
CA ALA A 7 -17.08 1.85 -21.47
C ALA A 7 -18.05 0.65 -21.62
N ARG A 8 -17.58 -0.53 -22.08
CA ARG A 8 -18.41 -1.76 -22.14
C ARG A 8 -17.67 -3.05 -21.80
N ARG A 9 -16.44 -2.99 -21.29
CA ARG A 9 -15.74 -4.19 -20.81
C ARG A 9 -16.12 -4.44 -19.35
N LYS A 10 -16.65 -5.64 -19.07
CA LYS A 10 -16.93 -6.05 -17.69
C LYS A 10 -15.64 -6.09 -16.89
N THR A 11 -15.60 -5.35 -15.80
CA THR A 11 -14.42 -5.27 -14.92
C THR A 11 -14.63 -6.21 -13.75
N HIS A 12 -13.66 -7.11 -13.56
CA HIS A 12 -13.72 -8.14 -12.54
C HIS A 12 -12.71 -7.90 -11.43
N MET A 13 -13.13 -8.21 -10.21
CA MET A 13 -12.32 -8.36 -9.01
C MET A 13 -12.46 -9.81 -8.53
N ILE A 14 -11.35 -10.52 -8.38
CA ILE A 14 -11.36 -11.93 -7.99
C ILE A 14 -10.75 -12.09 -6.61
N PHE A 15 -11.51 -12.74 -5.72
CA PHE A 15 -11.07 -13.24 -4.43
C PHE A 15 -10.79 -14.72 -4.54
N ILE A 16 -9.60 -15.16 -4.15
CA ILE A 16 -9.21 -16.58 -4.17
C ILE A 16 -9.03 -17.02 -2.74
N SER A 17 -9.75 -18.06 -2.32
CA SER A 17 -9.65 -18.61 -0.96
C SER A 17 -9.92 -20.11 -0.94
N GLN A 18 -9.32 -20.80 0.03
CA GLN A 18 -9.56 -22.24 0.27
C GLN A 18 -10.36 -22.48 1.58
N SER A 19 -11.16 -21.50 2.03
CA SER A 19 -11.88 -21.58 3.30
C SER A 19 -13.33 -21.12 3.23
N GLU A 20 -14.24 -21.88 3.88
CA GLU A 20 -15.60 -21.41 4.23
C GLU A 20 -15.58 -20.09 5.03
N LYS A 21 -14.43 -19.70 5.61
CA LYS A 21 -14.28 -18.49 6.44
C LYS A 21 -14.24 -17.18 5.66
N VAL A 22 -14.29 -17.16 4.33
CA VAL A 22 -14.52 -15.90 3.60
C VAL A 22 -15.83 -15.24 4.05
N ASN A 23 -16.80 -16.04 4.53
CA ASN A 23 -18.07 -15.55 5.07
C ASN A 23 -18.03 -15.09 6.55
N SER A 24 -16.94 -15.33 7.29
CA SER A 24 -16.88 -15.03 8.74
C SER A 24 -15.61 -14.29 9.21
N CYS A 25 -14.62 -14.11 8.35
CA CYS A 25 -13.61 -13.08 8.58
C CYS A 25 -14.28 -11.73 8.32
N PRO A 26 -14.42 -10.83 9.32
CA PRO A 26 -14.56 -9.43 8.98
C PRO A 26 -13.34 -9.13 8.11
N ILE A 27 -13.55 -8.73 6.86
CA ILE A 27 -12.54 -8.02 6.10
C ILE A 27 -12.28 -6.79 6.96
N VAL A 28 -11.28 -6.86 7.84
CA VAL A 28 -10.90 -5.76 8.71
C VAL A 28 -10.27 -4.75 7.78
N PHE A 29 -11.13 -3.92 7.18
CA PHE A 29 -10.79 -2.63 6.61
C PHE A 29 -10.33 -1.73 7.77
N GLU A 30 -9.18 -2.02 8.36
CA GLU A 30 -8.39 -0.96 8.97
C GLU A 30 -7.77 -0.17 7.80
N SER A 31 -8.63 0.62 7.17
CA SER A 31 -8.29 1.70 6.26
C SER A 31 -7.17 1.38 5.27
N ILE A 32 -7.44 0.51 4.29
CA ILE A 32 -7.00 0.86 2.94
C ILE A 32 -8.03 1.89 2.51
N ASN A 33 -7.75 3.17 2.73
CA ASN A 33 -8.45 4.26 2.04
C ASN A 33 -7.99 4.27 0.57
N GLY A 34 -7.94 3.09 -0.05
CA GLY A 34 -8.23 2.96 -1.45
C GLY A 34 -9.68 3.39 -1.58
N HIS A 35 -9.90 4.64 -1.95
CA HIS A 35 -10.84 4.83 -3.05
C HIS A 35 -10.45 3.77 -4.08
N SER A 36 -11.19 2.65 -4.14
CA SER A 36 -11.12 1.66 -5.22
C SER A 36 -10.85 2.44 -6.49
N ALA A 37 -9.61 2.39 -6.99
CA ALA A 37 -8.98 3.46 -7.75
C ALA A 37 -9.90 3.98 -8.87
N GLY A 38 -10.72 4.99 -8.59
CA GLY A 38 -11.74 5.59 -9.48
C GLY A 38 -12.55 4.66 -10.39
N CYS A 39 -12.66 3.35 -10.14
CA CYS A 39 -13.23 2.40 -11.10
C CYS A 39 -14.41 1.64 -10.49
N GLU A 40 -15.55 1.66 -11.18
CA GLU A 40 -16.68 0.77 -10.93
C GLU A 40 -16.20 -0.69 -11.10
N VAL A 41 -16.10 -1.43 -9.99
CA VAL A 41 -15.94 -2.89 -10.03
C VAL A 41 -17.34 -3.46 -10.25
N TRP A 42 -17.54 -4.15 -11.37
CA TRP A 42 -18.87 -4.61 -11.77
C TRP A 42 -19.18 -6.00 -11.23
N ASP A 43 -18.17 -6.85 -11.13
CA ASP A 43 -18.31 -8.25 -10.73
C ASP A 43 -17.24 -8.63 -9.71
N THR A 44 -17.67 -8.96 -8.49
CA THR A 44 -16.84 -9.58 -7.45
C THR A 44 -17.05 -11.08 -7.50
N ILE A 45 -16.00 -11.84 -7.82
CA ILE A 45 -16.04 -13.30 -7.88
C ILE A 45 -15.23 -13.87 -6.72
N ILE A 46 -15.86 -14.73 -5.92
CA ILE A 46 -15.19 -15.54 -4.91
C ILE A 46 -14.96 -16.91 -5.52
N LEU A 47 -13.68 -17.27 -5.64
CA LEU A 47 -13.24 -18.60 -6.03
C LEU A 47 -12.94 -19.38 -4.75
N ASP A 48 -13.91 -20.16 -4.30
CA ASP A 48 -13.80 -21.14 -3.21
C ASP A 48 -13.81 -22.58 -3.76
N GLU A 49 -13.29 -23.54 -2.97
CA GLU A 49 -13.42 -24.98 -3.22
C GLU A 49 -12.60 -25.61 -4.38
N TYR A 50 -11.43 -25.06 -4.72
CA TYR A 50 -10.55 -25.63 -5.75
C TYR A 50 -9.55 -26.64 -5.19
N LYS A 51 -9.29 -27.72 -5.94
CA LYS A 51 -8.36 -28.78 -5.53
C LYS A 51 -6.90 -28.45 -5.85
N THR A 52 -6.63 -27.73 -6.94
CA THR A 52 -5.27 -27.38 -7.38
C THR A 52 -5.16 -25.95 -7.92
N GLU A 53 -3.93 -25.44 -8.00
CA GLU A 53 -3.61 -24.13 -8.60
C GLU A 53 -4.08 -24.05 -10.06
N ASP A 54 -3.70 -25.03 -10.87
CA ASP A 54 -4.07 -25.11 -12.30
C ASP A 54 -5.59 -25.09 -12.50
N GLU A 55 -6.35 -25.66 -11.56
CA GLU A 55 -7.81 -25.75 -11.66
C GLU A 55 -8.48 -24.38 -11.60
N TRP A 56 -8.13 -23.52 -10.64
CA TRP A 56 -8.78 -22.20 -10.55
C TRP A 56 -8.18 -21.21 -11.55
N VAL A 57 -6.87 -21.28 -11.82
CA VAL A 57 -6.21 -20.43 -12.82
C VAL A 57 -6.82 -20.66 -14.20
N SER A 58 -7.09 -21.92 -14.58
CA SER A 58 -7.73 -22.25 -15.86
C SER A 58 -9.16 -21.71 -16.01
N LYS A 59 -9.88 -21.46 -14.91
CA LYS A 59 -11.24 -20.88 -14.96
C LYS A 59 -11.24 -19.36 -15.12
N ILE A 60 -10.15 -18.67 -14.80
CA ILE A 60 -10.09 -17.21 -14.86
C ILE A 60 -10.43 -16.66 -16.26
N PRO A 61 -9.88 -17.17 -17.37
CA PRO A 61 -10.28 -16.72 -18.71
C PRO A 61 -11.77 -16.92 -19.01
N GLU A 62 -12.35 -18.03 -18.54
CA GLU A 62 -13.79 -18.32 -18.70
C GLU A 62 -14.66 -17.32 -17.92
N ILE A 63 -14.22 -16.98 -16.70
CA ILE A 63 -14.89 -16.03 -15.80
C ILE A 63 -14.82 -14.60 -16.35
N ILE A 64 -13.64 -14.18 -16.82
CA ILE A 64 -13.43 -12.84 -17.38
C ILE A 64 -14.22 -12.70 -18.70
N GLY A 65 -14.24 -13.75 -19.52
CA GLY A 65 -14.80 -13.71 -20.87
C GLY A 65 -13.95 -12.88 -21.85
N GLU A 66 -14.25 -12.96 -23.15
CA GLU A 66 -13.43 -12.36 -24.22
C GLU A 66 -13.30 -10.82 -24.13
N ASP A 67 -14.33 -10.15 -23.60
CA ASP A 67 -14.37 -8.69 -23.45
C ASP A 67 -14.10 -8.22 -22.01
N GLY A 68 -13.80 -9.13 -21.07
CA GLY A 68 -13.57 -8.75 -19.68
C GLY A 68 -12.15 -8.25 -19.42
N VAL A 69 -11.98 -7.47 -18.36
CA VAL A 69 -10.67 -7.06 -17.85
C VAL A 69 -10.60 -7.42 -16.37
N LEU A 70 -9.61 -8.21 -15.99
CA LEU A 70 -9.29 -8.45 -14.58
C LEU A 70 -8.49 -7.25 -14.06
N LYS A 71 -9.08 -6.52 -13.10
CA LYS A 71 -8.45 -5.33 -12.50
C LYS A 71 -7.72 -5.65 -11.22
N GLU A 72 -8.33 -6.48 -10.37
CA GLU A 72 -7.85 -6.72 -9.02
C GLU A 72 -7.91 -8.21 -8.66
N ILE A 73 -6.86 -8.67 -7.97
CA ILE A 73 -6.82 -10.00 -7.35
C ILE A 73 -6.52 -9.85 -5.87
N HIS A 74 -7.37 -10.48 -5.06
CA HIS A 74 -7.13 -10.74 -3.65
C HIS A 74 -6.90 -12.24 -3.46
N CYS A 75 -5.65 -12.63 -3.19
CA CYS A 75 -5.25 -14.02 -3.03
C CYS A 75 -4.98 -14.34 -1.56
N PHE A 76 -5.84 -15.16 -0.95
CA PHE A 76 -5.71 -15.67 0.42
C PHE A 76 -5.12 -17.08 0.48
N VAL A 77 -4.52 -17.52 -0.62
CA VAL A 77 -3.93 -18.85 -0.74
C VAL A 77 -2.42 -18.70 -0.83
N ASP A 78 -1.72 -19.32 0.11
CA ASP A 78 -0.26 -19.25 0.22
C ASP A 78 0.42 -20.14 -0.82
N MET A 79 0.94 -19.50 -1.87
CA MET A 79 1.53 -20.16 -3.04
C MET A 79 3.03 -19.86 -3.17
N PRO A 80 3.84 -20.83 -3.62
CA PRO A 80 5.25 -20.59 -3.91
C PRO A 80 5.42 -19.50 -4.97
N ASN A 81 5.96 -18.35 -4.59
CA ASN A 81 6.26 -17.19 -5.46
C ASN A 81 5.14 -16.67 -6.39
N TYR A 82 3.92 -17.23 -6.30
CA TYR A 82 2.78 -16.87 -7.12
C TYR A 82 3.11 -16.92 -8.62
N ASP A 83 3.77 -18.00 -9.06
CA ASP A 83 4.28 -18.15 -10.42
C ASP A 83 3.19 -18.05 -11.50
N PHE A 84 1.92 -18.37 -11.18
CA PHE A 84 0.79 -18.14 -12.08
C PHE A 84 0.67 -16.68 -12.55
N LEU A 85 1.13 -15.70 -11.76
CA LEU A 85 1.13 -14.28 -12.14
C LEU A 85 2.09 -13.96 -13.30
N LEU A 86 2.89 -14.94 -13.74
CA LEU A 86 3.68 -14.84 -14.97
C LEU A 86 2.82 -14.98 -16.23
N ASP A 87 1.57 -15.43 -16.14
CA ASP A 87 0.66 -15.47 -17.29
C ASP A 87 0.25 -14.04 -17.72
N ALA A 88 0.15 -13.83 -19.03
CA ALA A 88 -0.19 -12.54 -19.62
C ALA A 88 -1.57 -12.01 -19.22
N VAL A 89 -2.51 -12.88 -18.84
CA VAL A 89 -3.84 -12.49 -18.36
C VAL A 89 -3.77 -11.55 -17.14
N PHE A 90 -2.69 -11.63 -16.34
CA PHE A 90 -2.51 -10.83 -15.13
C PHE A 90 -1.72 -9.53 -15.34
N TYR A 91 -1.13 -9.30 -16.51
CA TYR A 91 -0.25 -8.14 -16.72
C TYR A 91 -1.02 -6.80 -16.74
N GLY A 92 -2.35 -6.88 -16.92
CA GLY A 92 -3.26 -5.74 -16.91
C GLY A 92 -3.78 -5.33 -15.53
N LEU A 93 -3.42 -6.05 -14.46
CA LEU A 93 -3.88 -5.76 -13.09
C LEU A 93 -3.50 -4.33 -12.66
N SER A 94 -4.47 -3.65 -12.04
CA SER A 94 -4.24 -2.41 -11.29
C SER A 94 -4.00 -2.69 -9.81
N GLY A 95 -4.66 -3.70 -9.24
CA GLY A 95 -4.50 -4.10 -7.84
C GLY A 95 -4.04 -5.54 -7.70
N LEU A 96 -3.03 -5.77 -6.86
CA LEU A 96 -2.58 -7.10 -6.47
C LEU A 96 -2.45 -7.17 -4.95
N TYR A 97 -3.22 -8.05 -4.33
CA TYR A 97 -3.27 -8.21 -2.88
C TYR A 97 -2.99 -9.66 -2.52
N LEU A 98 -1.82 -9.91 -1.96
CA LEU A 98 -1.34 -11.23 -1.55
C LEU A 98 -1.38 -11.32 -0.04
N TYR A 99 -2.27 -12.14 0.49
CA TYR A 99 -2.44 -12.35 1.92
C TYR A 99 -1.79 -13.66 2.35
N ASP A 100 -1.27 -13.69 3.58
CA ASP A 100 -0.59 -14.84 4.15
C ASP A 100 0.46 -15.45 3.21
N ALA A 101 1.22 -14.58 2.53
CA ALA A 101 2.12 -14.92 1.44
C ALA A 101 3.45 -15.52 1.93
N THR A 102 3.39 -16.50 2.84
CA THR A 102 4.56 -16.99 3.58
C THR A 102 5.62 -17.65 2.69
N LYS A 103 5.24 -18.16 1.51
CA LYS A 103 6.14 -18.76 0.52
C LYS A 103 6.69 -17.78 -0.52
N LEU A 104 6.40 -16.48 -0.39
CA LEU A 104 6.85 -15.45 -1.31
C LEU A 104 8.30 -15.04 -1.01
N THR A 105 9.23 -15.48 -1.85
CA THR A 105 10.68 -15.19 -1.74
C THR A 105 11.22 -14.31 -2.87
N GLY A 106 10.42 -14.14 -3.92
CA GLY A 106 10.72 -13.34 -5.12
C GLY A 106 9.47 -12.69 -5.67
N LEU A 107 9.62 -11.65 -6.50
CA LEU A 107 8.51 -10.99 -7.19
C LEU A 107 8.75 -10.99 -8.71
N PRO A 108 8.94 -12.17 -9.33
CA PRO A 108 9.38 -12.27 -10.72
C PRO A 108 8.35 -11.69 -11.71
N PHE A 109 7.09 -11.58 -11.32
CA PHE A 109 5.99 -11.07 -12.15
C PHE A 109 5.91 -9.53 -12.20
N LEU A 110 6.43 -8.80 -11.21
CA LEU A 110 6.19 -7.35 -11.09
C LEU A 110 6.63 -6.54 -12.31
N HIS A 111 7.74 -6.92 -12.95
CA HIS A 111 8.25 -6.22 -14.12
C HIS A 111 7.31 -6.27 -15.34
N LYS A 112 6.33 -7.19 -15.35
CA LYS A 112 5.31 -7.31 -16.39
C LYS A 112 4.06 -6.45 -16.11
N MET A 113 3.79 -6.13 -14.85
CA MET A 113 2.56 -5.46 -14.39
C MET A 113 2.66 -3.93 -14.53
N LYS A 114 2.67 -3.44 -15.77
CA LYS A 114 2.88 -2.01 -16.08
C LYS A 114 1.71 -1.11 -15.67
N LYS A 115 0.55 -1.70 -15.36
CA LYS A 115 -0.68 -1.03 -14.93
C LYS A 115 -0.92 -1.07 -13.41
N LEU A 116 -0.03 -1.72 -12.66
CA LEU A 116 -0.17 -1.87 -11.21
C LEU A 116 -0.08 -0.52 -10.51
N ASN A 117 -1.15 -0.13 -9.83
CA ASN A 117 -1.23 1.08 -9.01
C ASN A 117 -1.34 0.77 -7.51
N SER A 118 -1.78 -0.42 -7.13
CA SER A 118 -1.91 -0.87 -5.74
C SER A 118 -1.29 -2.25 -5.55
N LEU A 119 -0.41 -2.37 -4.56
CA LEU A 119 0.24 -3.63 -4.19
C LEU A 119 0.16 -3.84 -2.69
N LEU A 120 -0.44 -4.95 -2.27
CA LEU A 120 -0.40 -5.46 -0.91
C LEU A 120 0.31 -6.80 -0.87
N ILE A 121 1.26 -6.92 0.04
CA ILE A 121 1.91 -8.16 0.43
C ILE A 121 1.82 -8.25 1.95
N ASP A 122 1.14 -9.27 2.45
CA ASP A 122 0.97 -9.50 3.88
C ASP A 122 1.61 -10.82 4.31
N SER A 123 2.26 -10.80 5.48
CA SER A 123 2.88 -11.96 6.12
C SER A 123 3.91 -12.72 5.25
N ALA A 124 4.61 -12.03 4.32
CA ALA A 124 5.65 -12.65 3.51
C ALA A 124 6.92 -12.88 4.33
N GLN A 125 7.26 -14.14 4.57
CA GLN A 125 8.44 -14.50 5.34
C GLN A 125 9.70 -14.17 4.53
N ASP A 126 10.68 -13.53 5.17
CA ASP A 126 11.97 -13.16 4.58
C ASP A 126 11.93 -12.22 3.37
N LEU A 127 10.80 -11.55 3.07
CA LEU A 127 10.73 -10.60 1.94
C LEU A 127 11.86 -9.56 2.00
N GLY A 128 12.11 -8.99 3.18
CA GLY A 128 13.16 -7.98 3.41
C GLY A 128 14.61 -8.47 3.28
N LYS A 129 14.86 -9.79 3.26
CA LYS A 129 16.20 -10.39 3.10
C LYS A 129 16.36 -11.18 1.79
N SER A 130 15.28 -11.32 1.04
CA SER A 130 15.19 -12.19 -0.12
C SER A 130 15.29 -11.41 -1.43
N LYS A 131 15.25 -12.16 -2.53
CA LYS A 131 15.18 -11.63 -3.89
C LYS A 131 13.94 -10.74 -4.08
N GLY A 132 12.85 -11.01 -3.36
CA GLY A 132 11.60 -10.28 -3.50
C GLY A 132 11.75 -8.77 -3.29
N MET A 133 12.46 -8.33 -2.25
CA MET A 133 12.63 -6.89 -2.05
C MET A 133 13.49 -6.24 -3.14
N ASN A 134 14.49 -6.94 -3.67
CA ASN A 134 15.26 -6.46 -4.82
C ASN A 134 14.38 -6.32 -6.06
N ASP A 135 13.52 -7.31 -6.34
CA ASP A 135 12.58 -7.27 -7.46
C ASP A 135 11.61 -6.08 -7.31
N LEU A 136 11.10 -5.82 -6.09
CA LEU A 136 10.25 -4.66 -5.80
C LEU A 136 10.99 -3.33 -6.05
N ILE A 137 12.20 -3.16 -5.53
CA ILE A 137 12.96 -1.92 -5.72
C ILE A 137 13.29 -1.70 -7.20
N GLN A 138 13.64 -2.75 -7.95
CA GLN A 138 13.85 -2.63 -9.40
C GLN A 138 12.58 -2.20 -10.13
N PHE A 139 11.42 -2.76 -9.74
CA PHE A 139 10.13 -2.31 -10.25
C PHE A 139 9.87 -0.83 -9.94
N LEU A 140 10.10 -0.38 -8.70
CA LEU A 140 9.90 1.01 -8.31
C LEU A 140 10.86 1.98 -9.02
N LYS A 141 12.13 1.59 -9.22
CA LYS A 141 13.13 2.38 -9.99
C LYS A 141 12.74 2.50 -11.45
N MET A 142 12.22 1.43 -12.05
CA MET A 142 11.70 1.46 -13.43
C MET A 142 10.51 2.43 -13.54
N GLN A 143 9.59 2.38 -12.58
CA GLN A 143 8.44 3.30 -12.49
C GLN A 143 8.89 4.76 -12.34
N GLU A 144 9.86 5.04 -11.47
CA GLU A 144 10.40 6.38 -11.26
C GLU A 144 11.08 6.92 -12.51
N LYS A 145 11.89 6.11 -13.21
CA LYS A 145 12.49 6.49 -14.49
C LYS A 145 11.42 6.85 -15.51
N ARG A 146 10.37 6.03 -15.62
CA ARG A 146 9.24 6.29 -16.52
C ARG A 146 8.52 7.60 -16.17
N TYR A 147 8.29 7.86 -14.88
CA TYR A 147 7.69 9.11 -14.41
C TYR A 147 8.56 10.33 -14.71
N LYS A 148 9.88 10.23 -14.56
CA LYS A 148 10.82 11.32 -14.92
C LYS A 148 10.83 11.62 -16.42
N GLU A 149 10.68 10.61 -17.28
CA GLU A 149 10.53 10.83 -18.72
C GLU A 149 9.15 11.40 -19.08
N LEU A 150 8.08 10.94 -18.43
CA LEU A 150 6.72 11.46 -18.57
C LEU A 150 6.68 12.98 -18.31
N LEU A 151 7.32 13.46 -17.25
CA LEU A 151 7.33 14.89 -16.90
C LEU A 151 7.96 15.80 -17.96
N LYS A 152 8.70 15.25 -18.93
CA LYS A 152 9.31 16.01 -20.03
C LYS A 152 8.36 16.20 -21.22
N LEU A 153 7.23 15.49 -21.25
CA LEU A 153 6.25 15.53 -22.34
C LEU A 153 5.22 16.66 -22.15
N PRO A 154 4.49 17.07 -23.20
CA PRO A 154 3.36 17.98 -23.06
C PRO A 154 2.24 17.40 -22.18
N LEU A 155 1.49 18.26 -21.47
CA LEU A 155 0.47 17.84 -20.49
C LEU A 155 -0.57 16.86 -21.08
N GLU A 156 -1.00 17.05 -22.32
CA GLU A 156 -1.97 16.15 -22.98
C GLU A 156 -1.43 14.73 -23.15
N GLU A 157 -0.14 14.59 -23.50
CA GLU A 157 0.53 13.29 -23.58
C GLU A 157 0.75 12.70 -22.19
N GLN A 158 1.02 13.55 -21.19
CA GLN A 158 1.16 13.09 -19.82
C GLN A 158 -0.12 12.42 -19.31
N ILE A 159 -1.27 13.07 -19.50
CA ILE A 159 -2.58 12.54 -19.09
C ILE A 159 -2.85 11.19 -19.77
N LYS A 160 -2.59 11.10 -21.07
CA LYS A 160 -2.79 9.86 -21.83
C LYS A 160 -1.87 8.74 -21.35
N MET A 161 -0.58 9.03 -21.12
CA MET A 161 0.35 8.02 -20.64
C MET A 161 0.02 7.57 -19.20
N LEU A 162 -0.36 8.48 -18.31
CA LEU A 162 -0.75 8.11 -16.94
C LEU A 162 -1.98 7.19 -16.92
N PHE A 163 -2.90 7.35 -17.87
CA PHE A 163 -4.05 6.47 -18.02
C PHE A 163 -3.64 5.04 -18.45
N ASP A 164 -2.75 4.92 -19.44
CA ASP A 164 -2.31 3.61 -19.95
C ASP A 164 -1.29 2.92 -19.01
N PHE A 165 -0.54 3.72 -18.26
CA PHE A 165 0.65 3.35 -17.53
C PHE A 165 0.73 4.08 -16.17
N PRO A 166 -0.22 3.81 -15.27
CA PRO A 166 -0.24 4.43 -13.95
C PRO A 166 1.00 4.07 -13.15
N CYS A 167 1.39 4.99 -12.28
CA CYS A 167 2.46 4.80 -11.32
C CYS A 167 1.89 4.13 -10.05
N LEU A 168 2.70 3.34 -9.34
CA LEU A 168 2.26 2.73 -8.07
C LEU A 168 1.89 3.81 -7.02
N GLU A 169 0.64 3.88 -6.62
CA GLU A 169 0.12 4.87 -5.69
C GLU A 169 0.00 4.33 -4.26
N ALA A 170 -0.31 3.04 -4.11
CA ALA A 170 -0.41 2.39 -2.81
C ALA A 170 0.58 1.23 -2.71
N LEU A 171 1.43 1.27 -1.68
CA LEU A 171 2.37 0.20 -1.35
C LEU A 171 2.17 -0.26 0.09
N CYS A 172 1.68 -1.49 0.23
CA CYS A 172 1.37 -2.11 1.51
C CYS A 172 2.22 -3.36 1.69
N ILE A 173 3.16 -3.36 2.64
CA ILE A 173 3.96 -4.53 3.01
C ILE A 173 3.83 -4.74 4.50
N ARG A 174 2.95 -5.65 4.91
CA ARG A 174 2.59 -5.87 6.31
C ARG A 174 3.12 -7.23 6.78
N GLY A 175 3.39 -7.37 8.07
CA GLY A 175 3.70 -8.68 8.66
C GLY A 175 4.96 -9.37 8.13
N SER A 176 5.82 -8.67 7.39
CA SER A 176 6.84 -9.29 6.53
C SER A 176 8.26 -9.18 7.10
N GLY A 177 8.38 -8.87 8.39
CA GLY A 177 9.66 -8.79 9.10
C GLY A 177 10.62 -7.73 8.56
N LEU A 178 10.12 -6.67 7.92
CA LEU A 178 10.97 -5.57 7.44
C LEU A 178 11.68 -4.88 8.60
N LYS A 179 12.96 -4.53 8.42
CA LYS A 179 13.79 -3.87 9.44
C LYS A 179 14.51 -2.67 8.88
N ASP A 180 15.23 -2.90 7.79
CA ASP A 180 15.99 -1.88 7.07
C ASP A 180 15.22 -1.41 5.84
N LEU A 181 15.07 -0.09 5.72
CA LEU A 181 14.42 0.58 4.60
C LEU A 181 15.43 1.36 3.73
N SER A 182 16.74 1.22 3.97
CA SER A 182 17.81 1.95 3.28
C SER A 182 17.67 1.92 1.76
N MET A 183 17.17 0.82 1.19
CA MET A 183 16.92 0.64 -0.24
C MET A 183 15.85 1.56 -0.85
N PHE A 184 15.02 2.21 -0.03
CA PHE A 184 14.04 3.21 -0.48
C PHE A 184 14.65 4.62 -0.57
N SER A 185 15.84 4.85 -0.01
CA SER A 185 16.45 6.20 0.14
C SER A 185 16.70 6.95 -1.17
N GLU A 186 16.87 6.24 -2.28
CA GLU A 186 17.10 6.85 -3.60
C GLU A 186 15.80 7.16 -4.36
N LEU A 187 14.65 6.69 -3.88
CA LEU A 187 13.37 6.84 -4.57
C LEU A 187 12.75 8.20 -4.25
N THR A 188 12.46 8.97 -5.30
CA THR A 188 11.87 10.31 -5.17
C THR A 188 10.58 10.41 -5.97
N ARG A 189 9.43 10.21 -5.30
CA ARG A 189 8.12 10.21 -5.99
C ARG A 189 6.97 10.44 -5.03
N SER A 190 5.83 10.84 -5.59
CA SER A 190 4.57 10.82 -4.86
C SER A 190 3.98 9.41 -4.84
N MET A 191 3.45 9.05 -3.69
CA MET A 191 2.54 7.94 -3.45
C MET A 191 1.28 8.51 -2.79
N HIS A 192 0.19 7.78 -2.87
CA HIS A 192 -1.00 8.08 -2.09
C HIS A 192 -0.85 7.51 -0.69
N GLU A 193 -0.50 6.23 -0.61
CA GLU A 193 -0.48 5.44 0.63
C GLU A 193 0.80 4.60 0.75
N ILE A 194 1.36 4.59 1.96
CA ILE A 194 2.41 3.65 2.36
C ILE A 194 1.95 2.97 3.66
N ASN A 195 1.88 1.64 3.64
CA ASN A 195 1.52 0.86 4.81
C ASN A 195 2.57 -0.23 5.09
N PHE A 196 3.43 0.01 6.06
CA PHE A 196 4.42 -0.95 6.55
C PHE A 196 4.14 -1.41 7.98
N SER A 197 2.87 -1.45 8.37
CA SER A 197 2.46 -1.89 9.71
C SER A 197 2.85 -3.36 9.97
N TYR A 198 3.01 -3.73 11.25
CA TYR A 198 3.34 -5.10 11.68
C TYR A 198 4.70 -5.60 11.16
N ASN A 199 5.71 -4.74 11.15
CA ASN A 199 7.08 -5.12 10.83
C ASN A 199 8.00 -4.90 12.05
N GLU A 200 9.30 -4.86 11.83
CA GLU A 200 10.32 -4.64 12.85
C GLU A 200 11.17 -3.39 12.54
N ILE A 201 10.55 -2.38 11.90
CA ILE A 201 11.23 -1.16 11.42
C ILE A 201 11.59 -0.26 12.60
N GLU A 202 12.82 0.24 12.64
CA GLU A 202 13.30 1.16 13.69
C GLU A 202 13.50 2.60 13.19
N ASP A 203 13.75 2.77 11.88
CA ASP A 203 14.06 4.05 11.23
C ASP A 203 13.28 4.17 9.92
N ILE A 204 12.46 5.22 9.80
CA ILE A 204 11.72 5.51 8.56
C ILE A 204 12.28 6.70 7.77
N SER A 205 13.41 7.28 8.17
CA SER A 205 14.07 8.35 7.41
C SER A 205 14.39 8.00 5.95
N PRO A 206 14.67 6.72 5.56
CA PRO A 206 14.84 6.38 4.15
C PRO A 206 13.59 6.59 3.28
N LEU A 207 12.41 6.78 3.88
CA LEU A 207 11.17 7.05 3.16
C LEU A 207 10.95 8.54 2.87
N ALA A 208 11.83 9.45 3.32
CA ALA A 208 11.62 10.90 3.18
C ALA A 208 11.50 11.38 1.72
N GLY A 209 12.01 10.61 0.74
CA GLY A 209 11.84 10.87 -0.70
C GLY A 209 10.49 10.41 -1.27
N LEU A 210 9.76 9.54 -0.56
CA LEU A 210 8.46 9.03 -0.93
C LEU A 210 7.36 9.87 -0.29
N VAL A 211 6.88 10.88 -1.02
CA VAL A 211 5.83 11.80 -0.55
C VAL A 211 4.49 11.08 -0.54
N SER A 212 3.93 10.79 0.64
CA SER A 212 2.60 10.18 0.79
C SER A 212 1.60 11.12 1.46
N SER A 213 0.30 10.78 1.38
CA SER A 213 -0.76 11.43 2.17
C SER A 213 -1.15 10.55 3.37
N TYR A 214 -1.12 9.22 3.17
CA TYR A 214 -1.43 8.24 4.19
C TYR A 214 -0.17 7.44 4.56
N LEU A 215 0.13 7.38 5.86
CA LEU A 215 1.27 6.66 6.41
C LEU A 215 0.83 5.75 7.54
N PHE A 216 0.81 4.44 7.28
CA PHE A 216 0.47 3.41 8.25
C PHE A 216 1.71 2.63 8.68
N MET A 217 2.09 2.81 9.94
CA MET A 217 3.36 2.34 10.51
C MET A 217 3.17 1.65 11.86
N SER A 218 1.92 1.32 12.22
CA SER A 218 1.58 0.74 13.51
C SER A 218 2.27 -0.61 13.72
N HIS A 219 2.56 -0.97 14.98
CA HIS A 219 3.21 -2.24 15.33
C HIS A 219 4.57 -2.40 14.65
N ASN A 220 5.47 -1.47 14.95
CA ASN A 220 6.89 -1.52 14.56
C ASN A 220 7.76 -1.21 15.80
N LYS A 221 9.02 -0.83 15.58
CA LYS A 221 9.96 -0.40 16.62
C LYS A 221 10.48 1.03 16.33
N ILE A 222 9.69 1.84 15.64
CA ILE A 222 10.12 3.14 15.11
C ILE A 222 10.46 4.07 16.25
N SER A 223 11.66 4.64 16.20
CA SER A 223 12.15 5.62 17.17
C SER A 223 12.69 6.90 16.50
N LYS A 224 12.82 6.91 15.17
CA LYS A 224 13.35 8.08 14.43
C LYS A 224 12.87 8.16 12.98
N GLY A 225 12.99 9.36 12.41
CA GLY A 225 12.73 9.66 10.99
C GLY A 225 11.29 10.04 10.69
N VAL A 226 10.40 10.05 11.69
CA VAL A 226 8.99 10.40 11.55
C VAL A 226 8.86 11.86 11.11
N ALA A 227 9.58 12.77 11.76
CA ALA A 227 9.52 14.18 11.42
C ALA A 227 9.96 14.47 9.98
N ASP A 228 10.98 13.75 9.48
CA ASP A 228 11.54 13.96 8.15
C ASP A 228 10.59 13.47 7.04
N VAL A 229 9.92 12.34 7.26
CA VAL A 229 8.86 11.86 6.38
C VAL A 229 7.67 12.81 6.40
N VAL A 230 7.17 13.18 7.58
CA VAL A 230 5.96 14.01 7.73
C VAL A 230 6.12 15.39 7.11
N LYS A 231 7.28 16.04 7.24
CA LYS A 231 7.56 17.35 6.59
C LYS A 231 7.32 17.30 5.07
N LYS A 232 7.46 16.13 4.45
CA LYS A 232 7.34 15.93 3.01
C LYS A 232 5.96 15.48 2.56
N MET A 233 5.13 14.93 3.47
CA MET A 233 3.80 14.43 3.15
C MET A 233 2.90 15.47 2.47
N SER A 234 2.06 15.01 1.54
CA SER A 234 1.02 15.82 0.91
C SER A 234 -0.21 15.93 1.82
N TYR A 235 -1.05 16.95 1.63
CA TYR A 235 -2.34 17.02 2.32
C TYR A 235 -3.35 16.08 1.62
N PRO A 236 -4.19 15.33 2.36
CA PRO A 236 -4.29 15.29 3.83
C PRO A 236 -3.13 14.53 4.48
N VAL A 237 -2.76 14.91 5.72
CA VAL A 237 -1.71 14.22 6.48
C VAL A 237 -2.37 13.28 7.50
N ASP A 238 -2.35 12.00 7.16
CA ASP A 238 -2.91 10.89 7.93
C ASP A 238 -1.80 9.96 8.40
N ILE A 239 -1.54 9.90 9.71
CA ILE A 239 -0.43 9.14 10.27
C ILE A 239 -0.86 8.19 11.40
N TYR A 240 -0.51 6.91 11.24
CA TYR A 240 -0.84 5.85 12.18
C TYR A 240 0.46 5.23 12.70
N LEU A 241 0.82 5.56 13.94
CA LEU A 241 2.12 5.24 14.55
C LEU A 241 1.95 4.47 15.86
N ARG A 242 0.79 3.86 16.12
CA ARG A 242 0.54 3.10 17.34
C ARG A 242 1.53 1.96 17.53
N HIS A 243 1.82 1.59 18.77
CA HIS A 243 2.70 0.45 19.06
C HIS A 243 4.08 0.61 18.38
N ASN A 244 4.79 1.68 18.74
CA ASN A 244 6.14 1.99 18.29
C ASN A 244 7.01 2.40 19.49
N LYS A 245 8.16 3.02 19.23
CA LYS A 245 9.12 3.50 20.24
C LYS A 245 9.40 5.00 20.11
N ILE A 246 8.41 5.78 19.68
CA ILE A 246 8.53 7.24 19.57
C ILE A 246 8.60 7.81 21.00
N ASP A 247 9.66 8.55 21.30
CA ASP A 247 9.83 9.24 22.57
C ASP A 247 9.40 10.71 22.48
N ASP A 248 9.54 11.44 23.58
CA ASP A 248 9.17 12.86 23.62
C ASP A 248 9.98 13.70 22.63
N ASP A 249 11.25 13.38 22.38
CA ASP A 249 12.12 14.15 21.47
C ASP A 249 11.65 14.00 20.01
N GLU A 250 11.41 12.76 19.55
CA GLU A 250 10.91 12.53 18.19
C GLU A 250 9.47 13.05 18.03
N PHE A 251 8.65 12.98 19.08
CA PHE A 251 7.33 13.59 19.08
C PHE A 251 7.38 15.12 18.96
N GLN A 252 8.27 15.81 19.69
CA GLN A 252 8.47 17.25 19.51
C GLN A 252 8.97 17.59 18.10
N ASN A 253 9.86 16.78 17.53
CA ASN A 253 10.31 16.95 16.15
C ASN A 253 9.16 16.82 15.14
N LEU A 254 8.26 15.85 15.35
CA LEU A 254 7.05 15.67 14.56
C LEU A 254 6.15 16.91 14.63
N LEU A 255 5.91 17.46 15.82
CA LEU A 255 5.12 18.68 16.00
C LEU A 255 5.76 19.89 15.30
N ASN A 256 7.08 19.94 15.19
CA ASN A 256 7.81 21.00 14.47
C ASN A 256 7.73 20.92 12.94
N SER A 257 7.10 19.89 12.36
CA SER A 257 6.95 19.71 10.91
C SER A 257 6.13 20.79 10.19
N LYS A 258 5.41 21.65 10.93
CA LYS A 258 4.46 22.66 10.42
C LYS A 258 3.31 22.07 9.58
N LYS A 259 3.12 20.75 9.57
CA LYS A 259 1.97 20.11 8.96
C LYS A 259 0.74 20.24 9.85
N GLU A 260 -0.42 20.30 9.19
CA GLU A 260 -1.72 20.10 9.80
C GLU A 260 -2.05 18.61 9.70
N PHE A 261 -2.31 17.99 10.84
CA PHE A 261 -2.66 16.57 10.91
C PHE A 261 -4.17 16.44 10.76
N ILE A 262 -4.64 15.66 9.79
CA ILE A 262 -6.06 15.30 9.73
C ILE A 262 -6.31 14.19 10.75
N HIS A 263 -5.58 13.09 10.63
CA HIS A 263 -5.60 12.03 11.62
C HIS A 263 -4.19 11.71 12.12
N ILE A 264 -4.07 11.49 13.43
CA ILE A 264 -2.82 11.13 14.08
C ILE A 264 -3.07 10.15 15.23
N PHE A 265 -2.49 8.96 15.14
CA PHE A 265 -2.66 7.92 16.15
C PHE A 265 -1.29 7.52 16.74
N LEU A 266 -1.13 7.70 18.05
CA LEU A 266 0.17 7.67 18.72
C LEU A 266 0.20 6.78 19.97
N HIS A 267 -0.92 6.21 20.41
CA HIS A 267 -0.91 5.38 21.62
C HIS A 267 0.05 4.20 21.53
N HIS A 268 0.50 3.75 22.70
CA HIS A 268 1.53 2.70 22.82
C HIS A 268 2.86 3.09 22.16
N ASN A 269 3.33 4.29 22.50
CA ASN A 269 4.69 4.77 22.26
C ASN A 269 5.38 5.06 23.61
N LEU A 270 6.53 5.74 23.57
CA LEU A 270 7.28 6.18 24.75
C LEU A 270 7.05 7.67 25.09
N ILE A 271 6.03 8.29 24.49
CA ILE A 271 5.66 9.69 24.71
C ILE A 271 5.05 9.84 26.11
N THR A 272 5.53 10.80 26.89
CA THR A 272 5.05 11.10 28.24
C THR A 272 4.29 12.42 28.34
N ASP A 273 4.50 13.37 27.41
CA ASP A 273 3.74 14.62 27.35
C ASP A 273 3.12 14.86 25.95
N TYR A 274 1.79 14.71 25.86
CA TYR A 274 1.02 14.92 24.63
C TYR A 274 0.48 16.35 24.45
N LYS A 275 0.72 17.29 25.37
CA LYS A 275 0.10 18.63 25.32
C LYS A 275 0.35 19.37 24.01
N GLY A 276 1.53 19.18 23.41
CA GLY A 276 1.87 19.80 22.13
C GLY A 276 0.96 19.36 20.96
N LEU A 277 0.22 18.26 21.11
CA LEU A 277 -0.77 17.83 20.12
C LEU A 277 -2.02 18.72 20.11
N ALA A 278 -2.38 19.33 21.24
CA ALA A 278 -3.57 20.19 21.36
C ALA A 278 -3.53 21.35 20.35
N ASP A 279 -2.34 21.91 20.13
CA ASP A 279 -2.12 23.02 19.20
C ASP A 279 -2.25 22.60 17.72
N LYS A 280 -2.11 21.30 17.43
CA LYS A 280 -2.26 20.76 16.08
C LYS A 280 -3.71 20.49 15.70
N ARG A 281 -4.61 20.39 16.67
CA ARG A 281 -6.06 20.19 16.49
C ARG A 281 -6.39 19.13 15.44
N PRO A 282 -5.85 17.90 15.55
CA PRO A 282 -6.19 16.86 14.60
C PRO A 282 -7.69 16.59 14.61
N SER A 283 -8.25 16.26 13.46
CA SER A 283 -9.67 15.90 13.34
C SER A 283 -9.98 14.58 14.04
N LYS A 284 -9.00 13.66 14.08
CA LYS A 284 -9.11 12.40 14.82
C LYS A 284 -7.77 12.00 15.42
N THR A 285 -7.80 11.56 16.66
CA THR A 285 -6.66 10.99 17.36
C THR A 285 -7.13 10.00 18.41
N ASP A 286 -6.23 9.11 18.85
CA ASP A 286 -6.44 8.27 20.03
C ASP A 286 -6.03 8.95 21.33
N VAL A 287 -5.22 10.00 21.27
CA VAL A 287 -4.85 10.81 22.43
C VAL A 287 -6.07 11.57 22.96
N THR A 288 -6.39 11.37 24.22
CA THR A 288 -7.54 12.01 24.86
C THR A 288 -7.31 13.50 25.13
N ASP A 289 -8.39 14.26 25.26
CA ASP A 289 -8.33 15.66 25.69
C ASP A 289 -7.58 15.83 27.02
N GLU A 290 -7.72 14.87 27.95
CA GLU A 290 -7.01 14.88 29.22
C GLU A 290 -5.49 14.73 29.04
N GLU A 291 -5.04 13.77 28.21
CA GLU A 291 -3.62 13.58 27.87
C GLU A 291 -3.05 14.81 27.16
N MET A 292 -3.86 15.49 26.34
CA MET A 292 -3.51 16.77 25.70
C MET A 292 -3.58 17.98 26.64
N GLY A 293 -4.04 17.82 27.89
CA GLY A 293 -4.22 18.92 28.83
C GLY A 293 -5.38 19.88 28.50
N ILE A 294 -6.29 19.48 27.62
CA ILE A 294 -7.49 20.23 27.24
C ILE A 294 -8.54 20.07 28.33
N ARG A 295 -8.85 21.16 29.03
CA ARG A 295 -9.94 21.18 30.01
C ARG A 295 -11.27 21.40 29.30
N ARG A 296 -12.15 20.40 29.31
CA ARG A 296 -13.56 20.56 28.95
C ARG A 296 -14.28 21.26 30.11
N TRP A 297 -15.01 22.33 29.82
CA TRP A 297 -15.82 23.09 30.77
C TRP A 297 -17.26 22.62 30.73
#